data_AF-A0A661V370-F1
#
_entry.id   AF-A0A661V370-F1
#
_cell.length_a   1.000
_cell.length_b   1.000
_cell.length_c   1.000
_cell.angle_alpha   90.00
_cell.angle_beta   90.00
_cell.angle_gamma   90.00
#
_symmetry.space_group_name_H-M   'P 1'
#
loop_
_entity.id
_entity.type
_entity.pdbx_description
1 polymer ?
#
loop_
_entity_poly.entity_id
_entity_poly.type
_entity_poly.pdbx_seq_one_letter_code
_entity_poly.pdbx_strand_id
1 'polypeptide(L)'
;MAKFIVRRLLLMLLTMVLVSVAVFTITEAAPGNVARNVLGIHITPEQEASFLAQTGLDKPMIERYFSWLVGSDWRAARKIGMPVRQITTEDGFKEWWAVEEDGTLIRWMMVGEDLVVRRRSDDGVVEELD
;
A
#
# COMPACT_ATOMS: atom_id res chain seq x y z
N MET A 1 7.97 38.66 10.86
CA MET A 1 8.81 37.49 10.50
C MET A 1 7.99 36.21 10.29
N ALA A 2 7.21 35.72 11.28
CA ALA A 2 6.41 34.49 11.14
C ALA A 2 5.48 34.46 9.92
N LYS A 3 4.74 35.54 9.63
CA LYS A 3 3.87 35.63 8.43
C LYS A 3 4.63 35.47 7.10
N PHE A 4 5.85 35.98 7.02
CA PHE A 4 6.70 35.84 5.82
C PHE A 4 7.20 34.39 5.68
N ILE A 5 7.62 33.78 6.79
CA ILE A 5 8.06 32.38 6.83
C ILE A 5 6.92 31.44 6.42
N VAL A 6 5.73 31.60 7.01
CA VAL A 6 4.54 30.80 6.67
C VAL A 6 4.16 30.96 5.21
N ARG A 7 4.10 32.20 4.69
CA ARG A 7 3.80 32.44 3.27
C ARG A 7 4.81 31.74 2.35
N ARG A 8 6.10 31.77 2.71
CA ARG A 8 7.16 31.13 1.92
C ARG A 8 7.08 29.60 1.98
N LEU A 9 6.79 29.03 3.14
CA LEU A 9 6.56 27.59 3.31
C LEU A 9 5.35 27.11 2.51
N LEU A 10 4.24 27.87 2.54
CA LEU A 10 3.05 27.54 1.76
C LEU A 10 3.32 27.59 0.25
N LEU A 11 4.04 28.59 -0.24
CA LEU A 11 4.42 28.67 -1.65
C LEU A 11 5.33 27.51 -2.06
N MET A 12 6.31 27.16 -1.21
CA MET A 12 7.19 26.03 -1.47
C MET A 12 6.41 24.70 -1.50
N LEU A 13 5.54 24.47 -0.53
CA LEU A 13 4.68 23.29 -0.48
C LEU A 13 3.76 23.23 -1.71
N LEU A 14 3.15 24.35 -2.10
CA LEU A 14 2.30 24.44 -3.29
C LEU A 14 3.07 24.06 -4.56
N THR A 15 4.29 24.57 -4.73
CA THR A 15 5.13 24.18 -5.88
C THR A 15 5.47 22.70 -5.87
N MET A 16 5.77 22.13 -4.68
CA MET A 16 6.08 20.72 -4.53
C MET A 16 4.87 19.83 -4.87
N VAL A 17 3.68 20.23 -4.43
CA VAL A 17 2.41 19.54 -4.74
C VAL A 17 2.12 19.61 -6.24
N LEU A 18 2.29 20.77 -6.88
CA LEU A 18 2.10 20.92 -8.33
C LEU A 18 3.03 19.99 -9.12
N VAL A 19 4.31 19.95 -8.78
CA VAL A 19 5.29 19.06 -9.43
C VAL A 19 4.93 17.60 -9.18
N SER A 20 4.55 17.25 -7.94
CA SER A 20 4.10 15.91 -7.57
C SER A 20 2.90 15.44 -8.40
N VAL A 21 1.88 16.28 -8.54
CA VAL A 21 0.70 16.00 -9.37
C VAL A 21 1.10 15.84 -10.83
N ALA A 22 1.96 16.71 -11.36
CA ALA A 22 2.44 16.61 -12.74
C ALA A 22 3.15 15.27 -13.01
N VAL A 23 4.09 14.87 -12.14
CA VAL A 23 4.80 13.58 -12.26
C VAL A 23 3.83 12.41 -12.20
N PHE A 24 2.86 12.44 -11.28
CA PHE A 24 1.84 11.42 -11.17
C PHE A 24 1.01 11.33 -12.46
N THR A 25 0.51 12.46 -12.99
CA THR A 25 -0.28 12.46 -14.22
C THR A 25 0.49 11.98 -15.44
N ILE A 26 1.78 12.29 -15.56
CA ILE A 26 2.63 11.81 -16.66
C ILE A 26 2.82 10.29 -16.57
N THR A 27 3.02 9.78 -15.35
CA THR A 27 3.18 8.34 -15.10
C THR A 27 1.88 7.59 -15.36
N GLU A 28 0.75 8.17 -14.97
CA GLU A 28 -0.58 7.61 -15.17
C GLU A 28 -1.03 7.64 -16.64
N ALA A 29 -0.67 8.70 -17.37
CA ALA A 29 -0.95 8.82 -18.79
C ALA A 29 -0.05 7.93 -19.66
N ALA A 30 0.97 7.28 -19.07
CA ALA A 30 1.85 6.39 -19.81
C ALA A 30 1.03 5.25 -20.44
N PRO A 31 1.14 5.03 -21.76
CA PRO A 31 0.39 3.99 -22.43
C PRO A 31 0.90 2.61 -21.97
N GLY A 32 0.02 1.84 -21.34
CA GLY A 32 0.34 0.49 -20.89
C GLY A 32 -0.74 -0.06 -19.96
N ASN A 33 -1.19 -1.29 -20.22
CA ASN A 33 -2.06 -1.98 -19.27
C ASN A 33 -1.16 -2.66 -18.22
N VAL A 34 -1.14 -2.09 -17.01
CA VAL A 34 -0.34 -2.60 -15.88
C VAL A 34 -0.68 -4.07 -15.59
N ALA A 35 -1.96 -4.46 -15.69
CA ALA A 35 -2.35 -5.85 -15.50
C ALA A 35 -1.71 -6.77 -16.54
N ARG A 36 -1.67 -6.36 -17.81
CA ARG A 36 -0.99 -7.14 -18.88
C ARG A 36 0.53 -7.17 -18.72
N ASN A 37 1.13 -6.10 -18.20
CA ASN A 37 2.58 -6.08 -17.94
C ASN A 37 2.97 -7.03 -16.80
N VAL A 38 2.10 -7.20 -15.80
CA VAL A 38 2.38 -8.04 -14.62
C VAL A 38 1.93 -9.48 -14.83
N LEU A 39 0.72 -9.69 -15.35
CA LEU A 39 0.11 -11.01 -15.50
C LEU A 39 0.36 -11.63 -16.88
N GLY A 40 0.85 -10.86 -17.86
CA GLY A 40 1.18 -11.31 -19.21
C GLY A 40 0.12 -10.95 -20.26
N ILE A 41 0.40 -11.33 -21.52
CA ILE A 41 -0.43 -10.97 -22.68
C ILE A 41 -1.69 -11.85 -22.84
N HIS A 42 -1.76 -13.01 -22.16
CA HIS A 42 -2.85 -13.98 -22.28
C HIS A 42 -3.87 -13.92 -21.13
N ILE A 43 -3.97 -12.77 -20.46
CA ILE A 43 -4.82 -12.63 -19.27
C ILE A 43 -6.29 -12.59 -19.67
N THR A 44 -7.13 -13.25 -18.89
CA THR A 44 -8.59 -13.17 -19.07
C THR A 44 -9.12 -11.83 -18.54
N PRO A 45 -10.24 -11.30 -19.07
CA PRO A 45 -10.86 -10.09 -18.56
C PRO A 45 -11.20 -10.15 -17.07
N GLU A 46 -11.55 -11.34 -16.57
CA GLU A 46 -11.88 -11.59 -15.17
C GLU A 46 -10.63 -11.48 -14.29
N GLN A 47 -9.50 -12.02 -14.74
CA GLN A 47 -8.21 -11.89 -14.05
C GLN A 47 -7.72 -10.43 -14.06
N GLU A 48 -7.90 -9.72 -15.18
CA GLU A 48 -7.58 -8.30 -15.28
C GLU A 48 -8.38 -7.48 -14.26
N ALA A 49 -9.71 -7.64 -14.23
CA ALA A 49 -10.58 -6.93 -13.30
C ALA A 49 -10.23 -7.25 -11.83
N SER A 50 -9.96 -8.52 -11.53
CA SER A 50 -9.53 -8.94 -10.20
C SER A 50 -8.21 -8.29 -9.79
N PHE A 51 -7.22 -8.25 -10.68
CA PHE A 51 -5.94 -7.61 -10.43
C PHE A 51 -6.07 -6.11 -10.19
N LEU A 52 -6.85 -5.41 -11.02
CA LEU A 52 -7.10 -3.98 -10.86
C LEU A 52 -7.80 -3.67 -9.53
N ALA A 53 -8.75 -4.52 -9.10
CA ALA A 53 -9.45 -4.38 -7.83
C ALA A 53 -8.54 -4.67 -6.61
N GLN A 54 -7.64 -5.65 -6.72
CA GLN A 54 -6.68 -6.00 -5.68
C GLN A 54 -5.59 -4.94 -5.51
N THR A 55 -5.04 -4.45 -6.62
CA THR A 55 -4.01 -3.40 -6.63
C THR A 55 -4.59 -2.00 -6.40
N GLY A 56 -5.91 -1.84 -6.56
CA GLY A 56 -6.58 -0.57 -6.39
C GLY A 56 -6.37 0.41 -7.54
N LEU A 57 -5.95 -0.10 -8.70
CA LEU A 57 -5.85 0.65 -9.96
C LEU A 57 -7.23 0.96 -10.55
N ASP A 58 -8.27 0.26 -10.09
CA ASP A 58 -9.69 0.52 -10.37
C ASP A 58 -10.25 1.77 -9.67
N LYS A 59 -9.50 2.37 -8.73
CA LYS A 59 -9.98 3.48 -7.89
C LYS A 59 -9.91 4.84 -8.58
N PRO A 60 -10.70 5.84 -8.12
CA PRO A 60 -10.61 7.21 -8.59
C PRO A 60 -9.20 7.77 -8.53
N MET A 61 -8.86 8.63 -9.49
CA MET A 61 -7.52 9.20 -9.66
C MET A 61 -6.99 9.88 -8.38
N ILE A 62 -7.88 10.53 -7.62
CA ILE A 62 -7.54 11.18 -6.34
C ILE A 62 -7.05 10.14 -5.31
N GLU A 63 -7.76 9.02 -5.16
CA GLU A 63 -7.35 7.96 -4.22
C GLU A 63 -6.02 7.33 -4.63
N ARG A 64 -5.80 7.15 -5.95
CA ARG A 64 -4.55 6.62 -6.49
C ARG A 64 -3.38 7.59 -6.28
N TYR A 65 -3.60 8.89 -6.45
CA TYR A 65 -2.60 9.92 -6.15
C TYR A 65 -2.19 9.89 -4.68
N PHE A 66 -3.15 9.87 -3.75
CA PHE A 66 -2.82 9.77 -2.32
C PHE A 66 -2.11 8.46 -1.99
N SER A 67 -2.57 7.32 -2.53
CA SER A 67 -1.89 6.04 -2.31
C SER A 67 -0.46 6.03 -2.88
N TRP A 68 -0.21 6.72 -3.98
CA TRP A 68 1.13 6.87 -4.55
C TRP A 68 2.01 7.82 -3.71
N LEU A 69 1.45 8.91 -3.19
CA LEU A 69 2.19 9.94 -2.46
C LEU A 69 2.57 9.51 -1.04
N VAL A 70 1.63 8.92 -0.30
CA VAL A 70 1.80 8.61 1.13
C VAL A 70 1.80 7.11 1.45
N GLY A 71 1.70 6.25 0.43
CA GLY A 71 1.56 4.80 0.59
C GLY A 71 0.11 4.34 0.64
N SER A 72 -0.12 3.02 0.60
CA SER A 72 -1.45 2.40 0.59
C SER A 72 -1.86 1.82 1.95
N ASP A 73 -1.03 1.97 2.98
CA ASP A 73 -1.21 1.36 4.31
C ASP A 73 -2.55 1.74 4.94
N TRP A 74 -2.95 3.01 4.81
CA TRP A 74 -4.26 3.50 5.29
C TRP A 74 -5.46 2.83 4.62
N ARG A 75 -5.30 2.34 3.38
CA ARG A 75 -6.34 1.59 2.66
C ARG A 75 -6.39 0.15 3.17
N ALA A 76 -5.23 -0.47 3.38
CA ALA A 76 -5.13 -1.79 3.97
C ALA A 76 -5.70 -1.79 5.40
N ALA A 77 -5.31 -0.82 6.23
CA ALA A 77 -5.81 -0.65 7.58
C ALA A 77 -7.34 -0.53 7.63
N ARG A 78 -7.94 0.28 6.73
CA ARG A 78 -9.41 0.43 6.66
C ARG A 78 -10.14 -0.85 6.23
N LYS A 79 -9.51 -1.72 5.43
CA LYS A 79 -10.10 -3.01 5.03
C LYS A 79 -9.97 -4.07 6.13
N ILE A 80 -8.83 -4.09 6.81
CA ILE A 80 -8.51 -5.10 7.85
C ILE A 80 -9.17 -4.73 9.19
N GLY A 81 -9.42 -3.44 9.43
CA GLY A 81 -9.94 -2.94 10.71
C GLY A 81 -8.86 -2.77 11.79
N MET A 82 -7.61 -3.07 11.46
CA MET A 82 -6.46 -2.98 12.36
C MET A 82 -5.37 -2.10 11.73
N PRO A 83 -4.57 -1.37 12.53
CA PRO A 83 -3.41 -0.67 12.01
C PRO A 83 -2.43 -1.67 11.35
N VAL A 84 -1.78 -1.27 10.28
CA VAL A 84 -0.76 -2.08 9.60
C VAL A 84 0.60 -1.42 9.65
N ARG A 85 1.64 -2.24 9.75
CA ARG A 85 3.03 -1.82 9.72
C ARG A 85 3.81 -2.66 8.73
N GLN A 86 4.69 -2.00 7.98
CA GLN A 86 5.62 -2.69 7.11
C GLN A 86 6.89 -3.02 7.91
N ILE A 87 7.27 -4.30 7.94
CA ILE A 87 8.54 -4.75 8.50
C ILE A 87 9.42 -5.33 7.40
N THR A 88 10.73 -5.14 7.52
CA THR A 88 11.69 -5.80 6.65
C THR A 88 12.15 -7.08 7.34
N THR A 89 11.89 -8.22 6.72
CA THR A 89 12.35 -9.53 7.20
C THR A 89 13.86 -9.65 7.01
N GLU A 90 14.53 -10.56 7.71
CA GLU A 90 15.97 -10.82 7.56
C GLU A 90 16.36 -11.13 6.10
N ASP A 91 15.45 -11.77 5.35
CA ASP A 91 15.59 -12.05 3.92
C ASP A 91 15.51 -10.80 3.01
N GLY A 92 15.33 -9.61 3.59
CA GLY A 92 15.25 -8.33 2.87
C GLY A 92 13.89 -8.03 2.23
N PHE A 93 12.91 -8.92 2.40
CA PHE A 93 11.54 -8.69 1.91
C PHE A 93 10.78 -7.74 2.82
N LYS A 94 10.05 -6.81 2.20
CA LYS A 94 9.12 -5.93 2.91
C LYS A 94 7.77 -6.58 3.03
N GLU A 95 7.34 -6.83 4.26
CA GLU A 95 6.09 -7.51 4.57
C GLU A 95 5.15 -6.61 5.36
N TRP A 96 3.85 -6.72 5.09
CA TRP A 96 2.82 -6.02 5.86
C TRP A 96 2.28 -6.92 6.96
N TRP A 97 2.23 -6.38 8.17
CA TRP A 97 1.70 -7.02 9.36
C TRP A 97 0.62 -6.13 9.98
N ALA A 98 -0.48 -6.73 10.43
CA ALA A 98 -1.45 -6.02 11.26
C ALA A 98 -0.89 -5.89 12.68
N VAL A 99 -1.18 -4.79 13.35
CA VAL A 99 -0.72 -4.48 14.70
C VAL A 99 -1.93 -4.55 15.63
N GLU A 100 -1.87 -5.43 16.62
CA GLU A 100 -2.89 -5.58 17.66
C GLU A 100 -2.73 -4.47 18.73
N GLU A 101 -3.72 -4.30 19.62
CA GLU A 101 -3.71 -3.20 20.60
C GLU A 101 -2.52 -3.27 21.59
N ASP A 102 -1.99 -4.46 21.81
CA ASP A 102 -0.82 -4.75 22.65
C ASP A 102 0.52 -4.54 21.92
N GLY A 103 0.50 -4.22 20.62
CA GLY A 103 1.67 -4.08 19.76
C GLY A 103 2.10 -5.36 19.04
N THR A 104 1.42 -6.49 19.27
CA THR A 104 1.71 -7.77 18.62
C THR A 104 1.46 -7.68 17.12
N LEU A 105 2.40 -8.18 16.32
CA LEU A 105 2.27 -8.22 14.87
C LEU A 105 1.59 -9.52 14.46
N ILE A 106 0.47 -9.43 13.74
CA ILE A 106 -0.27 -10.59 13.24
C ILE A 106 -0.34 -10.59 11.72
N ARG A 107 -0.23 -11.78 11.13
CA ARG A 107 -0.37 -12.00 9.69
C ARG A 107 -1.07 -13.32 9.43
N TRP A 108 -2.10 -13.28 8.60
CA TRP A 108 -2.78 -14.47 8.10
C TRP A 108 -2.12 -14.98 6.83
N MET A 109 -1.94 -16.29 6.73
CA MET A 109 -1.42 -16.97 5.54
C MET A 109 -2.21 -18.25 5.31
N MET A 110 -2.53 -18.55 4.05
CA MET A 110 -3.06 -19.85 3.67
C MET A 110 -1.91 -20.86 3.66
N VAL A 111 -2.01 -21.92 4.46
CA VAL A 111 -1.07 -23.05 4.45
C VAL A 111 -1.86 -24.30 4.11
N GLY A 112 -1.76 -24.75 2.85
CA GLY A 112 -2.64 -25.79 2.33
C GLY A 112 -4.07 -25.26 2.19
N GLU A 113 -5.02 -25.91 2.87
CA GLU A 113 -6.44 -25.51 2.90
C GLU A 113 -6.78 -24.65 4.14
N ASP A 114 -5.87 -24.54 5.09
CA ASP A 114 -6.10 -23.90 6.38
C ASP A 114 -5.58 -22.46 6.43
N LEU A 115 -6.25 -21.61 7.22
CA LEU A 115 -5.87 -20.22 7.43
C LEU A 115 -5.07 -20.12 8.74
N VAL A 116 -3.75 -19.97 8.63
CA VAL A 116 -2.84 -19.95 9.78
C VAL A 116 -2.53 -18.51 10.19
N VAL A 117 -2.51 -18.24 11.49
CA VAL A 117 -2.15 -16.93 12.05
C VAL A 117 -0.71 -16.97 12.56
N ARG A 118 0.17 -16.19 11.93
CA ARG A 118 1.50 -15.92 12.49
C ARG A 118 1.42 -14.72 13.41
N ARG A 119 1.79 -14.90 14.69
CA ARG A 119 1.97 -13.81 15.64
C ARG A 119 3.46 -13.58 15.87
N ARG A 120 3.89 -12.32 15.96
CA ARG A 120 5.26 -11.95 16.30
C ARG A 120 5.20 -10.91 17.41
N SER A 121 5.70 -11.29 18.58
CA SER A 121 5.92 -10.39 19.72
C SER A 121 7.41 -9.97 19.74
N ASP A 122 7.75 -8.97 20.54
CA ASP A 122 9.12 -8.44 20.67
C ASP A 122 10.14 -9.53 21.06
N ASP A 123 9.69 -10.65 21.64
CA ASP A 123 10.51 -11.79 22.07
C ASP A 123 10.64 -12.95 21.04
N GLY A 124 10.02 -12.87 19.86
CA GLY A 124 10.14 -13.91 18.82
C GLY A 124 8.85 -14.20 18.03
N VAL A 125 8.99 -14.97 16.94
CA VAL A 125 7.86 -15.41 16.09
C VAL A 125 7.19 -16.63 16.73
N VAL A 126 5.89 -16.54 17.00
CA VAL A 126 5.06 -17.64 17.49
C VAL A 126 4.03 -17.98 16.39
N GLU A 127 4.16 -19.17 15.80
CA GLU A 127 3.17 -19.70 14.86
C GLU A 127 2.03 -20.38 15.64
N GLU A 128 0.79 -19.96 15.43
CA GLU A 128 -0.39 -20.65 15.99
C GLU A 128 -1.26 -21.13 14.82
N LEU A 129 -1.45 -22.45 14.76
CA LEU A 129 -2.29 -23.17 13.80
C LEU A 129 -3.69 -23.28 14.41
N ASP A 130 -4.70 -22.80 13.68
CA ASP A 130 -6.13 -22.94 14.01
C ASP A 130 -6.85 -23.66 12.86
#